data_AF-A0AAF5HX84-F1
#
_entry.id   AF-A0AAF5HX84-F1
#
_cell.length_a   1.000
_cell.length_b   1.000
_cell.length_c   1.000
_cell.angle_alpha   90.00
_cell.angle_beta   90.00
_cell.angle_gamma   90.00
#
_symmetry.space_group_name_H-M   'P 1'
#
loop_
_entity.id
_entity.type
_entity.pdbx_description
1 polymer ?
#
loop_
_entity_poly.entity_id
_entity_poly.type
_entity_poly.pdbx_seq_one_letter_code
_entity_poly.pdbx_strand_id
1 'polypeptide(L)'
;MTDFPFKLDPSERILFSSSTLGDACCSVVLKVQNTTNESQAFKIKCTSNEFFRLRPPVTIIPPGQEPVSVNVIFNAGKQIPENGKHFFAVYGMPIESGQNPRAAFSTEKGKKAKSKKLLADFKKISPDSSDKKNDEKKEEKKDDEKKEEKKDEEKKESKKEDDNKDDKKVSKEKQVKIFCIILTSKNNHLARAIHQKNTWVKRCDNYIFGSGEENKALPAIKACHSDFYHNSFCKFRNTIKWAWKNNGDKYDWYIKLDDDSYVIMENLRAFLSKQNESIPEYHGLKRMDYPRQGDTKFAQGGAGYVMSKETVKLLVEKGLDSSKYCSQMDTLPDDVEVARCLEKLGIKFNSSVDRKNKDLFNEEAPESLASIFNKNINDVLSNNSNETVISSALDKVSDYPISFHRIRNQNMYVLEYFFYRAKVVNKDTPIDQIYKQMN
;
A
#
# COMPACT_ATOMS: atom_id res chain seq x y z
N MET A 1 -0.46 33.89 25.39
CA MET A 1 -0.22 32.80 24.42
C MET A 1 0.83 31.89 25.02
N THR A 2 0.54 30.60 25.14
CA THR A 2 1.47 29.63 25.74
C THR A 2 2.75 29.54 24.92
N ASP A 3 3.88 29.67 25.58
CA ASP A 3 5.25 29.77 25.07
C ASP A 3 5.78 28.45 24.42
N PHE A 4 4.89 27.61 23.89
CA PHE A 4 5.19 26.30 23.35
C PHE A 4 5.82 26.42 21.94
N PRO A 5 6.97 25.78 21.64
CA PRO A 5 7.77 26.08 20.45
C PRO A 5 7.22 25.48 19.14
N PHE A 6 6.08 24.78 19.19
CA PHE A 6 5.51 24.11 18.04
C PHE A 6 4.05 24.52 17.78
N LYS A 7 3.74 24.74 16.50
CA LYS A 7 2.37 24.71 16.00
C LYS A 7 2.03 23.27 15.63
N LEU A 8 0.96 22.74 16.24
CA LEU A 8 0.48 21.36 16.05
C LEU A 8 -0.82 21.36 15.25
N ASP A 9 -0.92 20.42 14.31
CA ASP A 9 -2.15 20.13 13.57
C ASP A 9 -2.37 18.61 13.51
N PRO A 10 -3.39 18.07 14.19
CA PRO A 10 -4.40 18.76 14.99
C PRO A 10 -3.81 19.36 16.29
N SER A 11 -4.43 20.44 16.78
CA SER A 11 -3.85 21.28 17.86
C SER A 11 -4.19 20.86 19.29
N GLU A 12 -5.33 20.21 19.51
CA GLU A 12 -5.86 19.88 20.85
C GLU A 12 -6.29 18.41 21.00
N ARG A 13 -6.80 17.80 19.93
CA ARG A 13 -7.41 16.46 19.95
C ARG A 13 -6.96 15.65 18.74
N ILE A 14 -6.55 14.41 18.98
CA ILE A 14 -6.28 13.42 17.94
C ILE A 14 -7.51 12.51 17.86
N LEU A 15 -8.27 12.64 16.77
CA LEU A 15 -9.45 11.84 16.49
C LEU A 15 -9.08 10.62 15.64
N PHE A 16 -9.15 9.44 16.24
CA PHE A 16 -9.08 8.17 15.51
C PHE A 16 -10.47 7.85 14.98
N SER A 17 -10.65 7.97 13.67
CA SER A 17 -11.91 7.64 13.01
C SER A 17 -11.73 6.65 11.88
N SER A 18 -12.47 5.55 11.94
CA SER A 18 -12.47 4.48 10.94
C SER A 18 -13.71 3.61 11.12
N SER A 19 -14.22 3.01 10.04
CA SER A 19 -15.26 1.97 10.14
C SER A 19 -14.76 0.70 10.84
N THR A 20 -13.46 0.45 10.79
CA THR A 20 -12.80 -0.70 11.41
C THR A 20 -12.09 -0.34 12.72
N LEU A 21 -12.51 0.74 13.39
CA LEU A 21 -11.87 1.19 14.63
C LEU A 21 -11.96 0.11 15.71
N GLY A 22 -10.82 -0.19 16.35
CA GLY A 22 -10.65 -1.29 17.30
C GLY A 22 -10.24 -2.61 16.65
N ASP A 23 -10.70 -2.86 15.42
CA ASP A 23 -10.43 -4.10 14.69
C ASP A 23 -9.10 -4.02 13.92
N ALA A 24 -8.86 -2.88 13.24
CA ALA A 24 -7.62 -2.58 12.52
C ALA A 24 -6.93 -1.34 13.10
N CYS A 25 -5.65 -1.17 12.76
CA CYS A 25 -4.90 0.01 13.16
C CYS A 25 -5.53 1.28 12.55
N CYS A 26 -5.64 2.34 13.34
CA CYS A 26 -6.09 3.64 12.88
C CYS A 26 -4.95 4.64 13.06
N SER A 27 -4.50 5.29 11.98
CA SER A 27 -3.38 6.24 12.01
C SER A 27 -3.87 7.65 11.77
N VAL A 28 -3.37 8.60 12.56
CA VAL A 28 -3.57 10.04 12.39
C VAL A 28 -2.20 10.69 12.24
N VAL A 29 -2.05 11.57 11.24
CA VAL A 29 -0.82 12.34 11.05
C VAL A 29 -0.90 13.60 11.91
N LEU A 30 0.01 13.74 12.87
CA LEU A 30 0.25 14.98 13.60
C LEU A 30 1.33 15.77 12.86
N LYS A 31 0.96 16.90 12.27
CA LYS A 31 1.91 17.85 11.68
C LYS A 31 2.47 18.76 12.76
N VAL A 32 3.79 18.92 12.76
CA VAL A 32 4.54 19.67 13.76
C VAL A 32 5.42 20.70 13.06
N GLN A 33 5.13 21.98 13.27
CA GLN A 33 5.91 23.08 12.71
C GLN A 33 6.62 23.81 13.85
N ASN A 34 7.92 24.04 13.69
CA ASN A 34 8.71 24.85 14.62
C ASN A 34 8.43 26.33 14.37
N THR A 35 7.95 27.03 15.40
CA THR A 35 7.61 28.46 15.34
C THR A 35 8.72 29.36 15.88
N THR A 36 9.87 28.79 16.24
CA THR A 36 11.04 29.50 16.75
C THR A 36 12.08 29.69 15.65
N ASN A 37 13.08 30.54 15.91
CA ASN A 37 14.19 30.80 14.98
C ASN A 37 15.39 29.85 15.16
N GLU A 38 15.27 28.87 16.06
CA GLU A 38 16.33 27.91 16.37
C GLU A 38 15.81 26.46 16.24
N SER A 39 16.71 25.48 16.14
CA SER A 39 16.29 24.07 16.07
C SER A 39 15.73 23.61 17.39
N GLN A 40 14.64 22.85 17.35
CA GLN A 40 13.97 22.31 18.53
C GLN A 40 14.03 20.79 18.53
N ALA A 41 14.39 20.19 19.66
CA ALA A 41 14.16 18.78 19.90
C ALA A 41 12.67 18.55 20.17
N PHE A 42 12.10 17.57 19.49
CA PHE A 42 10.71 17.15 19.62
C PHE A 42 10.64 15.76 20.26
N LYS A 43 9.72 15.58 21.20
CA LYS A 43 9.39 14.26 21.77
C LYS A 43 7.90 14.15 22.01
N ILE A 44 7.31 13.04 21.62
CA ILE A 44 5.92 12.71 21.92
C ILE A 44 5.86 11.43 22.75
N LYS A 45 5.04 11.45 23.80
CA LYS A 45 4.70 10.29 24.63
C LYS A 45 3.20 10.06 24.58
N CYS A 46 2.78 8.84 24.87
CA CYS A 46 1.36 8.50 25.05
C CYS A 46 1.14 7.93 26.45
N THR A 47 -0.12 7.92 26.90
CA THR A 47 -0.51 7.30 28.17
C THR A 47 -0.35 5.79 28.21
N SER A 48 -0.35 5.11 27.05
CA SER A 48 -0.19 3.65 26.99
C SER A 48 0.45 3.22 25.68
N ASN A 49 1.65 2.65 25.79
CA ASN A 49 2.34 2.01 24.65
C ASN A 49 1.63 0.72 24.19
N GLU A 50 0.67 0.23 24.97
CA GLU A 50 -0.17 -0.91 24.58
C GLU A 50 -1.21 -0.50 23.53
N PHE A 51 -1.86 0.65 23.74
CA PHE A 51 -2.87 1.19 22.84
C PHE A 51 -2.29 1.92 21.64
N PHE A 52 -1.14 2.59 21.81
CA PHE A 52 -0.63 3.50 20.78
C PHE A 52 0.80 3.20 20.34
N ARG A 53 1.10 3.58 19.09
CA ARG A 53 2.45 3.60 18.53
C ARG A 53 2.72 4.97 17.89
N LEU A 54 3.90 5.51 18.15
CA LEU A 54 4.31 6.86 17.72
C LEU A 54 5.52 6.75 16.78
N ARG A 55 5.48 7.42 15.63
CA ARG A 55 6.55 7.36 14.62
C ARG A 55 6.77 8.71 13.90
N PRO A 56 7.95 9.36 14.04
CA PRO A 56 8.97 9.10 15.05
C PRO A 56 8.51 9.62 16.44
N PRO A 57 8.85 8.95 17.55
CA PRO A 57 8.52 9.44 18.89
C PRO A 57 9.46 10.57 19.36
N VAL A 58 10.65 10.69 18.76
CA VAL A 58 11.66 11.70 19.07
C VAL A 58 12.36 12.09 17.76
N THR A 59 12.49 13.39 17.49
CA THR A 59 13.21 13.93 16.32
C THR A 59 13.72 15.35 16.59
N ILE A 60 14.44 15.94 15.64
CA ILE A 60 14.76 17.37 15.60
C ILE A 60 13.84 18.04 14.57
N ILE A 61 13.37 19.25 14.86
CA ILE A 61 12.57 20.06 13.94
C ILE A 61 13.29 21.41 13.75
N PRO A 62 13.93 21.63 12.59
CA PRO A 62 14.61 22.88 12.27
C PRO A 62 13.64 24.08 12.17
N PRO A 63 14.12 25.33 12.33
CA PRO A 63 13.31 26.53 12.11
C PRO A 63 12.99 26.71 10.62
N GLY A 64 11.86 27.37 10.32
CA GLY A 64 11.51 27.79 8.97
C GLY A 64 11.21 26.68 7.95
N GLN A 65 11.13 25.41 8.38
CA GLN A 65 10.80 24.29 7.50
C GLN A 65 9.30 23.99 7.45
N GLU A 66 8.90 23.29 6.38
CA GLU A 66 7.62 22.62 6.25
C GLU A 66 7.29 21.75 7.48
N PRO A 67 6.00 21.60 7.85
CA PRO A 67 5.62 20.80 9.00
C PRO A 67 6.11 19.35 8.90
N VAL A 68 6.82 18.89 9.93
CA VAL A 68 7.26 17.50 10.07
C VAL A 68 6.07 16.63 10.44
N SER A 69 5.93 15.47 9.78
CA SER A 69 4.81 14.55 10.00
C SER A 69 5.16 13.49 11.05
N VAL A 70 4.33 13.34 12.07
CA VAL A 70 4.43 12.33 13.12
C VAL A 70 3.19 11.45 13.08
N ASN A 71 3.36 10.17 12.77
CA ASN A 71 2.27 9.19 12.74
C ASN A 71 1.92 8.73 14.15
N VAL A 72 0.70 9.03 14.57
CA VAL A 72 0.09 8.58 15.82
C VAL A 72 -0.88 7.46 15.49
N ILE A 73 -0.59 6.26 15.96
CA ILE A 73 -1.30 5.04 15.56
C ILE A 73 -2.01 4.45 16.77
N PHE A 74 -3.31 4.22 16.67
CA PHE A 74 -4.06 3.34 17.56
C PHE A 74 -3.95 1.90 17.05
N ASN A 75 -3.49 0.99 17.90
CA ASN A 75 -3.19 -0.40 17.54
C ASN A 75 -4.48 -1.21 17.28
N ALA A 76 -4.41 -2.14 16.33
CA ALA A 76 -5.46 -3.11 16.05
C ALA A 76 -5.73 -4.06 17.25
N GLY A 77 -6.94 -4.61 17.32
CA GLY A 77 -7.35 -5.59 18.32
C GLY A 77 -7.50 -5.01 19.73
N LYS A 78 -7.65 -3.69 19.85
CA LYS A 78 -7.82 -3.00 21.13
C LYS A 78 -9.27 -2.59 21.32
N GLN A 79 -9.80 -2.81 22.53
CA GLN A 79 -11.09 -2.24 22.91
C GLN A 79 -11.01 -0.72 22.77
N ILE A 80 -12.01 -0.12 22.13
CA ILE A 80 -12.06 1.33 21.93
C ILE A 80 -12.19 2.00 23.30
N PRO A 81 -11.21 2.82 23.75
CA PRO A 81 -11.31 3.52 25.02
C PRO A 81 -12.35 4.64 24.97
N GLU A 82 -12.81 5.09 26.13
CA GLU A 82 -13.62 6.31 26.25
C GLU A 82 -12.86 7.55 25.76
N ASN A 83 -13.57 8.46 25.10
CA ASN A 83 -13.02 9.72 24.60
C ASN A 83 -12.43 10.56 25.75
N GLY A 84 -11.25 11.12 25.53
CA GLY A 84 -10.52 11.90 26.54
C GLY A 84 -9.80 11.09 27.63
N LYS A 85 -9.99 9.76 27.71
CA LYS A 85 -9.31 8.91 28.70
C LYS A 85 -7.81 8.81 28.47
N HIS A 86 -7.39 8.77 27.20
CA HIS A 86 -6.00 8.75 26.81
C HIS A 86 -5.54 10.10 26.27
N PHE A 87 -4.23 10.34 26.35
CA PHE A 87 -3.65 11.55 25.82
C PHE A 87 -2.22 11.33 25.33
N PHE A 88 -1.76 12.28 24.54
CA PHE A 88 -0.39 12.42 24.10
C PHE A 88 0.23 13.66 24.72
N ALA A 89 1.45 13.53 25.21
CA ALA A 89 2.23 14.65 25.73
C ALA A 89 3.36 14.94 24.75
N VAL A 90 3.30 16.11 24.12
CA VAL A 90 4.32 16.62 23.20
C VAL A 90 5.25 17.55 23.97
N TYR A 91 6.55 17.39 23.80
CA TYR A 91 7.60 18.14 24.47
C TYR A 91 8.49 18.82 23.43
N GLY A 92 8.89 20.06 23.72
CA GLY A 92 9.81 20.85 22.92
C GLY A 92 10.86 21.54 23.77
N MET A 93 12.10 21.56 23.27
CA MET A 93 13.20 22.31 23.85
C MET A 93 14.24 22.69 22.78
N PRO A 94 14.97 23.81 22.94
CA PRO A 94 16.06 24.16 22.05
C PRO A 94 17.16 23.09 22.05
N ILE A 95 17.68 22.77 20.87
CA ILE A 95 18.78 21.81 20.66
C ILE A 95 19.87 22.40 19.76
N GLU A 96 21.12 22.19 20.15
CA GLU A 96 22.28 22.65 19.39
C GLU A 96 22.60 21.70 18.24
N SER A 97 23.29 22.21 17.21
CA SER A 97 23.71 21.41 16.07
C SER A 97 24.58 20.21 16.50
N GLY A 98 24.29 19.03 15.97
CA GLY A 98 25.01 17.79 16.27
C GLY A 98 24.58 17.06 17.55
N GLN A 99 23.74 17.66 18.40
CA GLN A 99 23.25 16.98 19.60
C GLN A 99 22.21 15.90 19.27
N ASN A 100 22.25 14.79 20.02
CA ASN A 100 21.24 13.75 19.92
C ASN A 100 19.98 14.14 20.73
N PRO A 101 18.79 14.18 20.11
CA PRO A 101 17.58 14.65 20.80
C PRO A 101 17.15 13.71 21.94
N ARG A 102 17.38 12.40 21.84
CA ARG A 102 17.07 11.47 22.94
C ARG A 102 17.94 11.75 24.16
N ALA A 103 19.23 12.00 23.95
CA ALA A 103 20.15 12.36 25.02
C ALA A 103 19.79 13.71 25.64
N ALA A 104 19.45 14.71 24.83
CA ALA A 104 19.03 16.04 25.29
C ALA A 104 17.83 15.96 26.26
N PHE A 105 16.82 15.15 25.95
CA PHE A 105 15.65 14.94 26.81
C PHE A 105 15.94 14.20 28.13
N SER A 106 17.14 13.62 28.31
CA SER A 106 17.56 12.97 29.55
C SER A 106 18.32 13.92 30.50
N THR A 107 18.65 15.14 30.05
CA THR A 107 19.34 16.15 30.85
C THR A 107 18.39 16.93 31.77
N GLU A 108 18.92 17.72 32.72
CA GLU A 108 18.14 18.65 33.53
C GLU A 108 17.38 19.69 32.68
N LYS A 109 17.98 20.16 31.58
CA LYS A 109 17.30 21.04 30.60
C LYS A 109 16.11 20.31 29.96
N GLY A 110 16.27 19.04 29.65
CA GLY A 110 15.22 18.18 29.09
C GLY A 110 14.06 17.91 30.05
N LYS A 111 14.32 17.82 31.36
CA LYS A 111 13.26 17.70 32.39
C LYS A 111 12.37 18.95 32.46
N LYS A 112 12.89 20.12 32.08
CA LYS A 112 12.17 21.41 32.02
C LYS A 112 11.61 21.73 30.63
N ALA A 113 11.61 20.77 29.70
CA ALA A 113 11.09 20.98 28.36
C ALA A 113 9.61 21.40 28.39
N LYS A 114 9.25 22.35 27.53
CA LYS A 114 7.88 22.84 27.43
C LYS A 114 6.99 21.75 26.86
N SER A 115 5.79 21.57 27.41
CA SER A 115 4.90 20.49 27.01
C SER A 115 3.50 20.96 26.63
N LYS A 116 2.88 20.26 25.66
CA LYS A 116 1.47 20.40 25.30
C LYS A 116 0.78 19.04 25.30
N LYS A 117 -0.44 18.98 25.84
CA LYS A 117 -1.27 17.77 25.90
C LYS A 117 -2.26 17.75 24.73
N LEU A 118 -2.39 16.60 24.07
CA LEU A 118 -3.41 16.34 23.05
C LEU A 118 -4.29 15.19 23.55
N LEU A 119 -5.61 15.38 23.62
CA LEU A 119 -6.52 14.30 24.02
C LEU A 119 -6.74 13.32 22.87
N ALA A 120 -6.97 12.05 23.18
CA ALA A 120 -7.32 11.02 22.21
C ALA A 120 -8.84 10.80 22.21
N ASP A 121 -9.45 10.92 21.05
CA ASP A 121 -10.87 10.63 20.82
C ASP A 121 -11.02 9.56 19.73
N PHE A 122 -12.16 8.87 19.76
CA PHE A 122 -12.44 7.69 18.96
C PHE A 122 -13.84 7.80 18.36
N LYS A 123 -13.97 7.53 17.05
CA LYS A 123 -15.26 7.51 16.34
C LYS A 123 -15.30 6.38 15.33
N LYS A 124 -16.04 5.30 15.65
CA LYS A 124 -16.32 4.22 14.69
C LYS A 124 -17.35 4.71 13.66
N ILE A 125 -17.02 4.64 12.38
CA ILE A 125 -17.87 5.15 11.29
C ILE A 125 -18.75 4.00 10.78
N SER A 126 -20.07 4.19 10.71
CA SER A 126 -20.96 3.21 10.06
C SER A 126 -20.71 3.19 8.54
N PRO A 127 -20.78 2.03 7.86
CA PRO A 127 -20.51 1.93 6.42
C PRO A 127 -21.38 2.81 5.48
N ASP A 128 -22.43 3.49 5.97
CA ASP A 128 -23.49 4.11 5.13
C ASP A 128 -23.74 5.61 5.39
N SER A 129 -22.75 6.42 5.76
CA SER A 129 -22.94 7.88 5.93
C SER A 129 -21.98 8.72 5.10
N SER A 130 -22.18 8.70 3.78
CA SER A 130 -21.77 9.78 2.87
C SER A 130 -23.00 10.42 2.23
N ASP A 131 -23.29 11.64 2.68
CA ASP A 131 -23.79 12.77 1.90
C ASP A 131 -25.12 12.64 1.14
N LYS A 132 -26.23 12.81 1.88
CA LYS A 132 -27.46 13.42 1.32
C LYS A 132 -27.47 14.91 1.64
N LYS A 133 -26.98 15.72 0.70
CA LYS A 133 -27.29 17.15 0.62
C LYS A 133 -27.61 17.49 -0.83
N ASN A 134 -28.87 17.87 -1.03
CA ASN A 134 -29.45 18.74 -2.05
C ASN A 134 -29.18 18.39 -3.51
N ASP A 135 -30.24 18.02 -4.23
CA ASP A 135 -30.72 18.90 -5.30
C ASP A 135 -32.17 18.59 -5.64
N GLU A 136 -33.00 19.62 -5.46
CA GLU A 136 -34.37 19.71 -5.95
C GLU A 136 -34.36 19.91 -7.46
N LYS A 137 -35.10 19.10 -8.22
CA LYS A 137 -35.85 19.59 -9.38
C LYS A 137 -36.97 18.62 -9.77
N LYS A 138 -38.17 19.22 -9.79
CA LYS A 138 -39.46 18.68 -10.22
C LYS A 138 -39.41 18.16 -11.66
N GLU A 139 -40.05 17.02 -11.89
CA GLU A 139 -40.65 16.68 -13.17
C GLU A 139 -42.15 16.36 -12.98
N GLU A 140 -42.98 17.10 -13.70
CA GLU A 140 -44.41 16.87 -13.85
C GLU A 140 -44.67 15.97 -15.07
N LYS A 141 -45.12 14.75 -14.75
CA LYS A 141 -46.17 13.90 -15.34
C LYS A 141 -46.83 14.23 -16.71
N LYS A 142 -47.13 13.09 -17.37
CA LYS A 142 -48.25 12.69 -18.26
C LYS A 142 -47.94 12.72 -19.76
N ASP A 143 -47.77 11.56 -20.40
CA ASP A 143 -48.77 10.55 -20.84
C ASP A 143 -49.40 10.96 -22.18
N ASP A 144 -49.07 10.26 -23.27
CA ASP A 144 -50.02 9.39 -24.02
C ASP A 144 -49.56 9.01 -25.45
N GLU A 145 -49.51 7.68 -25.64
CA GLU A 145 -49.95 6.84 -26.77
C GLU A 145 -49.59 7.04 -28.27
N LYS A 146 -49.07 5.92 -28.80
CA LYS A 146 -49.34 5.19 -30.08
C LYS A 146 -48.91 5.81 -31.43
N LYS A 147 -48.00 5.20 -32.21
CA LYS A 147 -47.98 3.94 -33.01
C LYS A 147 -48.58 4.11 -34.42
N GLU A 148 -47.73 3.94 -35.46
CA GLU A 148 -47.96 3.46 -36.85
C GLU A 148 -46.80 3.98 -37.73
N GLU A 149 -46.30 3.37 -38.81
CA GLU A 149 -46.15 2.01 -39.32
C GLU A 149 -45.34 2.17 -40.64
N LYS A 150 -44.49 1.18 -41.00
CA LYS A 150 -44.08 0.81 -42.39
C LYS A 150 -43.10 1.79 -43.12
N LYS A 151 -42.15 1.40 -43.98
CA LYS A 151 -41.80 0.14 -44.65
C LYS A 151 -40.52 0.32 -45.52
N ASP A 152 -39.96 -0.83 -45.96
CA ASP A 152 -39.26 -1.11 -47.23
C ASP A 152 -37.71 -1.03 -47.36
N GLU A 153 -37.11 -2.22 -47.20
CA GLU A 153 -36.17 -3.00 -48.06
C GLU A 153 -35.47 -2.34 -49.29
N GLU A 154 -34.14 -2.53 -49.44
CA GLU A 154 -33.52 -3.53 -50.35
C GLU A 154 -31.98 -3.36 -50.56
N LYS A 155 -31.26 -4.48 -50.42
CA LYS A 155 -30.08 -5.03 -51.16
C LYS A 155 -29.08 -4.11 -51.90
N LYS A 156 -27.77 -4.36 -51.71
CA LYS A 156 -26.93 -5.17 -52.65
C LYS A 156 -25.46 -5.32 -52.24
N GLU A 157 -24.91 -6.45 -52.68
CA GLU A 157 -23.58 -7.02 -52.47
C GLU A 157 -22.39 -6.29 -53.13
N SER A 158 -21.20 -6.71 -52.64
CA SER A 158 -19.93 -6.90 -53.36
C SER A 158 -18.93 -5.73 -53.41
N LYS A 159 -17.79 -5.90 -52.74
CA LYS A 159 -16.52 -6.28 -53.41
C LYS A 159 -15.41 -6.53 -52.38
N LYS A 160 -14.71 -7.65 -52.60
CA LYS A 160 -13.38 -7.95 -52.07
C LYS A 160 -12.39 -6.98 -52.71
N GLU A 161 -11.51 -6.38 -51.90
CA GLU A 161 -10.20 -5.95 -52.36
C GLU A 161 -9.17 -6.39 -51.31
N ASP A 162 -8.21 -7.14 -51.84
CA ASP A 162 -7.00 -7.62 -51.19
C ASP A 162 -6.09 -6.44 -50.87
N ASP A 163 -5.55 -6.38 -49.66
CA ASP A 163 -4.33 -5.63 -49.39
C ASP A 163 -3.41 -6.36 -48.42
N ASN A 164 -2.41 -6.98 -49.04
CA ASN A 164 -0.99 -7.01 -48.67
C ASN A 164 -0.57 -7.17 -47.19
N LYS A 165 -0.03 -8.37 -46.93
CA LYS A 165 1.36 -8.60 -46.46
C LYS A 165 1.91 -7.57 -45.45
N ASP A 166 1.90 -7.99 -44.18
CA ASP A 166 3.06 -7.80 -43.31
C ASP A 166 3.16 -9.00 -42.34
N ASP A 167 4.02 -9.95 -42.71
CA ASP A 167 4.53 -11.01 -41.84
C ASP A 167 5.38 -10.39 -40.70
N LYS A 168 4.73 -9.76 -39.71
CA LYS A 168 5.32 -9.60 -38.38
C LYS A 168 5.13 -10.89 -37.63
N LYS A 169 6.17 -11.70 -37.64
CA LYS A 169 6.41 -12.85 -36.75
C LYS A 169 6.23 -12.38 -35.30
N VAL A 170 5.00 -12.40 -34.79
CA VAL A 170 4.70 -12.24 -33.37
C VAL A 170 5.31 -13.46 -32.69
N SER A 171 6.52 -13.30 -32.14
CA SER A 171 7.05 -14.27 -31.19
C SER A 171 5.97 -14.46 -30.14
N LYS A 172 5.41 -15.67 -30.00
CA LYS A 172 4.51 -16.00 -28.89
C LYS A 172 5.24 -15.63 -27.61
N GLU A 173 4.90 -14.49 -27.02
CA GLU A 173 5.53 -14.02 -25.80
C GLU A 173 5.34 -15.11 -24.75
N LYS A 174 6.44 -15.53 -24.11
CA LYS A 174 6.41 -16.56 -23.08
C LYS A 174 5.41 -16.13 -22.01
N GLN A 175 4.34 -16.89 -21.84
CA GLN A 175 3.35 -16.62 -20.81
C GLN A 175 3.98 -16.93 -19.44
N VAL A 176 4.51 -15.89 -18.79
CA VAL A 176 5.06 -15.96 -17.43
C VAL A 176 3.97 -16.44 -16.49
N LYS A 177 4.20 -17.53 -15.72
CA LYS A 177 3.25 -18.04 -14.72
C LYS A 177 3.62 -17.58 -13.30
N ILE A 178 2.65 -17.05 -12.56
CA ILE A 178 2.87 -16.40 -11.26
C ILE A 178 1.96 -17.02 -10.19
N PHE A 179 2.57 -17.50 -9.11
CA PHE A 179 1.88 -17.95 -7.91
C PHE A 179 1.83 -16.84 -6.85
N CYS A 180 0.64 -16.49 -6.38
CA CYS A 180 0.44 -15.41 -5.41
C CYS A 180 0.30 -15.95 -3.98
N ILE A 181 1.13 -15.45 -3.06
CA ILE A 181 1.11 -15.76 -1.63
C ILE A 181 0.65 -14.49 -0.90
N ILE A 182 -0.53 -14.54 -0.28
CA ILE A 182 -1.09 -13.38 0.44
C ILE A 182 -1.15 -13.67 1.92
N LEU A 183 -0.46 -12.89 2.74
CA LEU A 183 -0.55 -13.02 4.19
C LEU A 183 -1.74 -12.24 4.72
N THR A 184 -2.53 -12.87 5.58
CA THR A 184 -3.71 -12.25 6.20
C THR A 184 -3.82 -12.68 7.67
N SER A 185 -4.94 -12.33 8.31
CA SER A 185 -5.33 -12.83 9.62
C SER A 185 -6.76 -13.32 9.59
N LYS A 186 -7.18 -14.15 10.55
CA LYS A 186 -8.56 -14.62 10.65
C LYS A 186 -9.60 -13.49 10.65
N ASN A 187 -9.29 -12.37 11.31
CA ASN A 187 -10.17 -11.20 11.36
C ASN A 187 -10.24 -10.46 10.01
N ASN A 188 -9.23 -10.65 9.15
CA ASN A 188 -9.13 -10.01 7.84
C ASN A 188 -9.63 -10.89 6.69
N HIS A 189 -10.05 -12.13 6.94
CA HIS A 189 -10.59 -13.01 5.92
C HIS A 189 -11.72 -12.31 5.13
N LEU A 190 -12.81 -11.97 5.82
CA LEU A 190 -13.92 -11.24 5.20
C LEU A 190 -13.73 -9.73 5.20
N ALA A 191 -12.88 -9.20 6.08
CA ALA A 191 -12.67 -7.76 6.15
C ALA A 191 -11.66 -7.23 5.12
N ARG A 192 -10.82 -8.06 4.49
CA ARG A 192 -9.78 -7.63 3.53
C ARG A 192 -9.52 -8.64 2.41
N ALA A 193 -9.19 -9.88 2.76
CA ALA A 193 -8.76 -10.90 1.80
C ALA A 193 -9.81 -11.22 0.73
N ILE A 194 -11.09 -11.19 1.10
CA ILE A 194 -12.20 -11.37 0.16
C ILE A 194 -12.24 -10.31 -0.95
N HIS A 195 -11.85 -9.07 -0.65
CA HIS A 195 -11.85 -7.99 -1.64
C HIS A 195 -10.75 -8.18 -2.68
N GLN A 196 -9.59 -8.68 -2.28
CA GLN A 196 -8.51 -9.05 -3.22
C GLN A 196 -8.93 -10.23 -4.11
N LYS A 197 -9.53 -11.28 -3.52
CA LYS A 197 -10.09 -12.43 -4.25
C LYS A 197 -11.09 -11.99 -5.32
N ASN A 198 -11.94 -11.02 -4.99
CA ASN A 198 -12.96 -10.49 -5.90
C ASN A 198 -12.44 -9.45 -6.91
N THR A 199 -11.17 -9.02 -6.80
CA THR A 199 -10.56 -8.01 -7.67
C THR A 199 -9.33 -8.58 -8.37
N TRP A 200 -8.11 -8.23 -7.95
CA TRP A 200 -6.89 -8.49 -8.70
C TRP A 200 -6.40 -9.94 -8.63
N VAL A 201 -6.66 -10.66 -7.54
CA VAL A 201 -6.13 -12.04 -7.31
C VAL A 201 -6.62 -13.02 -8.37
N LYS A 202 -7.80 -12.78 -8.97
CA LYS A 202 -8.32 -13.61 -10.07
C LYS A 202 -7.42 -13.66 -11.30
N ARG A 203 -6.45 -12.73 -11.42
CA ARG A 203 -5.46 -12.67 -12.51
C ARG A 203 -4.14 -13.38 -12.16
N CYS A 204 -3.98 -13.90 -10.94
CA CYS A 204 -2.90 -14.83 -10.60
C CYS A 204 -3.15 -16.19 -11.27
N ASP A 205 -2.10 -16.93 -11.64
CA ASP A 205 -2.28 -18.28 -12.20
C ASP A 205 -2.71 -19.29 -11.12
N ASN A 206 -2.30 -19.05 -9.87
CA ASN A 206 -2.81 -19.69 -8.67
C ASN A 206 -2.45 -18.83 -7.45
N TYR A 207 -3.10 -19.07 -6.32
CA TYR A 207 -2.91 -18.28 -5.12
C TYR A 207 -3.23 -19.05 -3.85
N ILE A 208 -2.66 -18.59 -2.74
CA ILE A 208 -2.98 -19.07 -1.40
C ILE A 208 -2.94 -17.93 -0.39
N PHE A 209 -3.81 -18.01 0.62
CA PHE A 209 -3.75 -17.15 1.79
C PHE A 209 -3.05 -17.84 2.97
N GLY A 210 -2.17 -17.11 3.65
CA GLY A 210 -1.52 -17.56 4.90
C GLY A 210 -2.08 -16.82 6.11
N SER A 211 -2.73 -17.53 7.02
CA SER A 211 -3.30 -16.96 8.26
C SER A 211 -3.05 -17.85 9.48
N GLY A 212 -3.46 -17.41 10.66
CA GLY A 212 -3.47 -18.17 11.91
C GLY A 212 -4.66 -19.13 12.05
N GLU A 213 -5.60 -19.09 11.11
CA GLU A 213 -6.77 -19.96 11.04
C GLU A 213 -7.05 -20.38 9.59
N GLU A 214 -7.57 -21.59 9.40
CA GLU A 214 -7.97 -22.08 8.09
C GLU A 214 -9.31 -21.46 7.67
N ASN A 215 -9.46 -21.14 6.39
CA ASN A 215 -10.74 -20.76 5.81
C ASN A 215 -10.84 -21.40 4.42
N LYS A 216 -11.89 -22.18 4.17
CA LYS A 216 -12.06 -22.87 2.88
C LYS A 216 -12.69 -21.97 1.80
N ALA A 217 -13.45 -20.95 2.19
CA ALA A 217 -14.07 -20.01 1.26
C ALA A 217 -13.05 -19.03 0.66
N LEU A 218 -12.00 -18.72 1.42
CA LEU A 218 -10.83 -17.97 0.99
C LEU A 218 -9.67 -18.93 1.15
N PRO A 219 -9.16 -19.63 0.11
CA PRO A 219 -8.23 -20.75 0.26
C PRO A 219 -7.03 -20.37 1.14
N ALA A 220 -7.21 -20.53 2.44
CA ALA A 220 -6.39 -19.96 3.50
C ALA A 220 -6.03 -21.08 4.43
N ILE A 221 -4.73 -21.27 4.59
CA ILE A 221 -4.20 -22.30 5.47
C ILE A 221 -3.86 -21.70 6.82
N LYS A 222 -4.00 -22.51 7.86
CA LYS A 222 -3.42 -22.24 9.18
C LYS A 222 -1.90 -22.35 9.09
N ALA A 223 -1.26 -21.27 8.68
CA ALA A 223 0.17 -21.17 8.46
C ALA A 223 0.96 -20.87 9.74
N CYS A 224 0.35 -20.27 10.77
CA CYS A 224 1.03 -20.05 12.04
C CYS A 224 0.10 -20.32 13.22
N HIS A 225 0.69 -20.56 14.40
CA HIS A 225 -0.08 -20.72 15.64
C HIS A 225 -0.67 -19.39 16.13
N SER A 226 -0.08 -18.26 15.71
CA SER A 226 -0.45 -16.89 16.08
C SER A 226 -0.71 -16.06 14.84
N ASP A 227 -1.69 -15.14 14.94
CA ASP A 227 -2.11 -14.30 13.83
C ASP A 227 -1.56 -12.86 13.87
N PHE A 228 -0.77 -12.54 14.89
CA PHE A 228 -0.22 -11.20 15.05
C PHE A 228 0.73 -10.82 13.90
N TYR A 229 0.83 -9.51 13.64
CA TYR A 229 1.72 -8.95 12.62
C TYR A 229 3.19 -9.37 12.82
N HIS A 230 3.66 -9.45 14.07
CA HIS A 230 5.02 -9.85 14.37
C HIS A 230 5.31 -11.34 14.11
N ASN A 231 4.29 -12.15 13.81
CA ASN A 231 4.43 -13.55 13.37
C ASN A 231 4.42 -13.67 11.83
N SER A 232 4.64 -12.57 11.09
CA SER A 232 4.54 -12.60 9.63
C SER A 232 5.56 -13.57 9.01
N PHE A 233 6.78 -13.69 9.55
CA PHE A 233 7.74 -14.68 9.07
C PHE A 233 7.27 -16.13 9.26
N CYS A 234 6.69 -16.48 10.42
CA CYS A 234 6.09 -17.79 10.65
C CYS A 234 4.98 -18.11 9.64
N LYS A 235 4.07 -17.14 9.39
CA LYS A 235 3.03 -17.27 8.36
C LYS A 235 3.64 -17.45 6.98
N PHE A 236 4.58 -16.59 6.57
CA PHE A 236 5.28 -16.70 5.29
C PHE A 236 5.96 -18.06 5.12
N ARG A 237 6.82 -18.45 6.05
CA ARG A 237 7.62 -19.69 6.02
C ARG A 237 6.74 -20.90 5.74
N ASN A 238 5.65 -21.04 6.49
CA ASN A 238 4.78 -22.20 6.34
C ASN A 238 3.90 -22.10 5.09
N THR A 239 3.49 -20.89 4.68
CA THR A 239 2.71 -20.72 3.45
C THR A 239 3.54 -20.96 2.19
N ILE A 240 4.77 -20.48 2.11
CA ILE A 240 5.63 -20.73 0.95
C ILE A 240 6.07 -22.20 0.86
N LYS A 241 6.34 -22.86 2.01
CA LYS A 241 6.57 -24.31 2.05
C LYS A 241 5.36 -25.09 1.54
N TRP A 242 4.15 -24.69 1.93
CA TRP A 242 2.92 -25.29 1.40
C TRP A 242 2.79 -25.06 -0.11
N ALA A 243 3.03 -23.83 -0.58
CA ALA A 243 2.95 -23.50 -2.00
C ALA A 243 3.95 -24.35 -2.82
N TRP A 244 5.20 -24.43 -2.38
CA TRP A 244 6.23 -25.24 -3.02
C TRP A 244 5.91 -26.74 -2.98
N LYS A 245 5.50 -27.28 -1.82
CA LYS A 245 5.16 -28.70 -1.69
C LYS A 245 4.02 -29.14 -2.63
N ASN A 246 3.00 -28.30 -2.81
CA ASN A 246 1.83 -28.66 -3.61
C ASN A 246 1.97 -28.33 -5.11
N ASN A 247 2.88 -27.42 -5.47
CA ASN A 247 3.01 -26.92 -6.83
C ASN A 247 4.36 -27.18 -7.47
N GLY A 248 5.41 -27.42 -6.69
CA GLY A 248 6.78 -27.60 -7.16
C GLY A 248 7.22 -26.46 -8.07
N ASP A 249 7.77 -26.83 -9.21
CA ASP A 249 8.35 -25.96 -10.23
C ASP A 249 7.35 -25.52 -11.33
N LYS A 250 6.03 -25.69 -11.09
CA LYS A 250 4.97 -25.36 -12.06
C LYS A 250 4.82 -23.87 -12.40
N TYR A 251 5.33 -22.98 -11.55
CA TYR A 251 5.21 -21.53 -11.70
C TYR A 251 6.59 -20.91 -11.85
N ASP A 252 6.72 -19.93 -12.75
CA ASP A 252 7.99 -19.25 -13.02
C ASP A 252 8.36 -18.28 -11.89
N TRP A 253 7.35 -17.68 -11.24
CA TRP A 253 7.56 -16.69 -10.18
C TRP A 253 6.58 -16.86 -9.03
N TYR A 254 7.02 -16.47 -7.83
CA TYR A 254 6.20 -16.46 -6.62
C TYR A 254 6.24 -15.05 -6.02
N ILE A 255 5.09 -14.44 -5.83
CA ILE A 255 4.98 -13.10 -5.23
C ILE A 255 4.34 -13.20 -3.84
N LYS A 256 4.98 -12.58 -2.84
CA LYS A 256 4.40 -12.38 -1.51
C LYS A 256 3.81 -10.99 -1.39
N LEU A 257 2.60 -10.88 -0.85
CA LEU A 257 1.86 -9.63 -0.63
C LEU A 257 1.15 -9.62 0.74
N ASP A 258 0.81 -8.43 1.22
CA ASP A 258 -0.07 -8.23 2.37
C ASP A 258 -1.54 -8.13 1.93
N ASP A 259 -2.47 -8.35 2.87
CA ASP A 259 -3.91 -8.38 2.57
C ASP A 259 -4.58 -7.03 2.22
N ASP A 260 -3.80 -5.96 2.22
CA ASP A 260 -4.16 -4.60 1.81
C ASP A 260 -3.30 -4.10 0.64
N SER A 261 -2.85 -5.03 -0.21
CA SER A 261 -2.10 -4.74 -1.44
C SER A 261 -2.98 -4.91 -2.68
N TYR A 262 -2.68 -4.16 -3.74
CA TYR A 262 -3.27 -4.32 -5.06
C TYR A 262 -2.17 -4.48 -6.10
N VAL A 263 -2.30 -5.48 -6.98
CA VAL A 263 -1.29 -5.77 -8.01
C VAL A 263 -1.90 -5.68 -9.40
N ILE A 264 -1.22 -4.97 -10.29
CA ILE A 264 -1.52 -4.94 -11.72
C ILE A 264 -0.72 -6.07 -12.36
N MET A 265 -1.34 -7.26 -12.44
CA MET A 265 -0.66 -8.51 -12.80
C MET A 265 -0.06 -8.46 -14.21
N GLU A 266 -0.65 -7.70 -15.12
CA GLU A 266 -0.20 -7.48 -16.49
C GLU A 266 1.13 -6.71 -16.50
N ASN A 267 1.25 -5.66 -15.68
CA ASN A 267 2.51 -4.92 -15.52
C ASN A 267 3.59 -5.79 -14.86
N LEU A 268 3.20 -6.63 -13.89
CA LEU A 268 4.11 -7.61 -13.29
C LEU A 268 4.62 -8.62 -14.32
N ARG A 269 3.74 -9.21 -15.13
CA ARG A 269 4.11 -10.15 -16.19
C ARG A 269 5.01 -9.49 -17.24
N ALA A 270 4.73 -8.25 -17.64
CA ALA A 270 5.56 -7.50 -18.58
C ALA A 270 6.96 -7.17 -18.02
N PHE A 271 7.07 -6.92 -16.72
CA PHE A 271 8.36 -6.76 -16.06
C PHE A 271 9.15 -8.08 -16.01
N LEU A 272 8.48 -9.17 -15.62
CA LEU A 272 9.08 -10.49 -15.44
C LEU A 272 9.39 -11.21 -16.76
N SER A 273 8.72 -10.88 -17.87
CA SER A 273 9.00 -11.47 -19.19
C SER A 273 10.40 -11.14 -19.70
N LYS A 274 11.05 -10.12 -19.13
CA LYS A 274 12.44 -9.71 -19.39
C LYS A 274 13.44 -10.31 -18.40
N GLN A 275 12.97 -10.99 -17.37
CA GLN A 275 13.80 -11.64 -16.35
C GLN A 275 13.94 -13.14 -16.66
N ASN A 276 14.85 -13.82 -15.98
CA ASN A 276 15.07 -15.26 -16.14
C ASN A 276 14.75 -16.01 -14.84
N GLU A 277 13.68 -16.80 -14.83
CA GLU A 277 13.22 -17.51 -13.64
C GLU A 277 14.16 -18.60 -13.13
N SER A 278 15.16 -18.99 -13.92
CA SER A 278 16.19 -19.97 -13.56
C SER A 278 17.39 -19.33 -12.86
N ILE A 279 17.45 -18.00 -12.77
CA ILE A 279 18.47 -17.28 -12.01
C ILE A 279 17.93 -17.00 -10.61
N PRO A 280 18.65 -17.35 -9.53
CA PRO A 280 18.27 -16.99 -8.17
C PRO A 280 18.27 -15.48 -7.95
N GLU A 281 17.10 -14.86 -8.05
CA GLU A 281 16.89 -13.43 -7.79
C GLU A 281 15.51 -13.14 -7.18
N TYR A 282 15.39 -11.95 -6.60
CA TYR A 282 14.13 -11.39 -6.14
C TYR A 282 14.07 -9.88 -6.34
N HIS A 283 12.85 -9.37 -6.47
CA HIS A 283 12.53 -7.98 -6.82
C HIS A 283 11.44 -7.43 -5.89
N GLY A 284 11.32 -6.11 -5.78
CA GLY A 284 10.28 -5.44 -4.98
C GLY A 284 10.70 -4.03 -4.58
N LEU A 285 9.95 -3.39 -3.68
CA LEU A 285 10.31 -2.04 -3.24
C LEU A 285 11.49 -2.07 -2.27
N LYS A 286 12.66 -1.59 -2.72
CA LYS A 286 13.89 -1.63 -1.92
C LYS A 286 13.80 -0.72 -0.69
N ARG A 287 14.07 -1.26 0.49
CA ARG A 287 14.22 -0.54 1.76
C ARG A 287 15.46 -1.05 2.52
N MET A 288 15.84 -0.35 3.59
CA MET A 288 17.04 -0.60 4.40
C MET A 288 16.65 -0.77 5.86
N ASP A 289 17.17 -1.80 6.54
CA ASP A 289 16.89 -2.06 7.97
C ASP A 289 17.88 -1.31 8.90
N TYR A 290 17.73 0.01 9.02
CA TYR A 290 18.48 0.81 10.01
C TYR A 290 17.86 0.64 11.42
N PRO A 291 18.58 0.35 12.54
CA PRO A 291 19.93 -0.18 12.78
C PRO A 291 19.85 -1.55 13.50
N ARG A 292 19.36 -2.60 12.82
CA ARG A 292 19.37 -3.98 13.34
C ARG A 292 20.20 -4.87 12.41
N GLN A 293 21.48 -5.04 12.75
CA GLN A 293 22.37 -6.02 12.10
C GLN A 293 22.56 -5.82 10.58
N GLY A 294 23.27 -4.75 10.19
CA GLY A 294 23.91 -4.66 8.87
C GLY A 294 23.09 -4.01 7.77
N ASP A 295 23.77 -3.67 6.68
CA ASP A 295 23.28 -2.98 5.48
C ASP A 295 22.28 -3.81 4.64
N THR A 296 21.48 -4.67 5.27
CA THR A 296 20.59 -5.59 4.57
C THR A 296 19.52 -4.78 3.84
N LYS A 297 19.62 -4.85 2.51
CA LYS A 297 18.61 -4.36 1.58
C LYS A 297 17.50 -5.40 1.53
N PHE A 298 16.28 -4.99 1.83
CA PHE A 298 15.11 -5.87 1.75
C PHE A 298 14.06 -5.29 0.81
N ALA A 299 13.19 -6.17 0.32
CA ALA A 299 12.02 -5.78 -0.45
C ALA A 299 10.84 -5.61 0.52
N GLN A 300 10.27 -4.42 0.62
CA GLN A 300 9.27 -4.09 1.63
C GLN A 300 8.02 -4.98 1.49
N GLY A 301 7.63 -5.61 2.61
CA GLY A 301 6.66 -6.70 2.60
C GLY A 301 5.25 -6.33 2.11
N GLY A 302 4.85 -5.06 2.27
CA GLY A 302 3.51 -4.58 1.92
C GLY A 302 3.32 -4.27 0.44
N ALA A 303 4.29 -3.60 -0.19
CA ALA A 303 4.33 -3.40 -1.63
C ALA A 303 4.51 -4.74 -2.35
N GLY A 304 5.07 -5.72 -1.65
CA GLY A 304 5.26 -7.09 -2.10
C GLY A 304 6.63 -7.33 -2.68
N TYR A 305 7.03 -8.59 -2.67
CA TYR A 305 8.28 -9.04 -3.24
C TYR A 305 8.08 -10.31 -4.05
N VAL A 306 8.71 -10.35 -5.23
CA VAL A 306 8.59 -11.45 -6.18
C VAL A 306 9.92 -12.17 -6.28
N MET A 307 9.88 -13.49 -6.21
CA MET A 307 11.03 -14.38 -6.21
C MET A 307 10.95 -15.28 -7.44
N SER A 308 12.09 -15.48 -8.08
CA SER A 308 12.23 -16.49 -9.13
C SER A 308 11.90 -17.89 -8.60
N LYS A 309 11.48 -18.78 -9.50
CA LYS A 309 11.33 -20.21 -9.19
C LYS A 309 12.56 -20.80 -8.52
N GLU A 310 13.76 -20.49 -9.04
CA GLU A 310 15.01 -21.00 -8.47
C GLU A 310 15.27 -20.44 -7.06
N THR A 311 14.92 -19.17 -6.80
CA THR A 311 14.97 -18.59 -5.46
C THR A 311 14.06 -19.32 -4.49
N VAL A 312 12.82 -19.61 -4.88
CA VAL A 312 11.87 -20.33 -4.01
C VAL A 312 12.36 -21.75 -3.70
N LYS A 313 12.87 -22.46 -4.72
CA LYS A 313 13.49 -23.77 -4.55
C LYS A 313 14.60 -23.75 -3.50
N LEU A 314 15.58 -22.85 -3.66
CA LEU A 314 16.71 -22.72 -2.73
C LEU A 314 16.24 -22.31 -1.32
N LEU A 315 15.32 -21.35 -1.24
CA LEU A 315 14.80 -20.88 0.05
C LEU A 315 14.07 -22.01 0.79
N VAL A 316 13.20 -22.76 0.12
CA VAL A 316 12.39 -23.81 0.74
C VAL A 316 13.19 -25.06 1.04
N GLU A 317 13.98 -25.56 0.08
CA GLU A 317 14.65 -26.87 0.20
C GLU A 317 15.95 -26.81 1.02
N LYS A 318 16.58 -25.63 1.10
CA LYS A 318 17.88 -25.45 1.77
C LYS A 318 17.85 -24.40 2.88
N GLY A 319 17.02 -23.37 2.75
CA GLY A 319 17.03 -22.20 3.62
C GLY A 319 16.19 -22.32 4.90
N LEU A 320 14.87 -22.38 4.74
CA LEU A 320 13.90 -22.11 5.81
C LEU A 320 14.02 -23.05 7.03
N ASP A 321 14.41 -24.31 6.81
CA ASP A 321 14.57 -25.32 7.86
C ASP A 321 16.01 -25.42 8.41
N SER A 322 16.89 -24.51 8.00
CA SER A 322 18.30 -24.49 8.42
C SER A 322 18.63 -23.22 9.19
N SER A 323 19.01 -23.37 10.46
CA SER A 323 19.52 -22.26 11.29
C SER A 323 20.77 -21.58 10.73
N LYS A 324 21.47 -22.23 9.79
CA LYS A 324 22.58 -21.65 9.04
C LYS A 324 22.14 -20.49 8.15
N TYR A 325 20.99 -20.62 7.50
CA TYR A 325 20.50 -19.63 6.53
C TYR A 325 19.39 -18.76 7.10
N CYS A 326 18.42 -19.35 7.81
CA CYS A 326 17.26 -18.63 8.34
C CYS A 326 17.13 -18.76 9.85
N SER A 327 16.66 -17.70 10.50
CA SER A 327 16.21 -17.77 11.88
C SER A 327 15.09 -18.79 12.03
N GLN A 328 15.10 -19.51 13.15
CA GLN A 328 14.06 -20.47 13.50
C GLN A 328 13.01 -19.86 14.44
N MET A 329 13.11 -18.55 14.72
CA MET A 329 12.13 -17.81 15.52
C MET A 329 10.86 -17.53 14.73
N ASP A 330 9.71 -17.61 15.39
CA ASP A 330 8.41 -17.32 14.77
C ASP A 330 8.09 -15.82 14.72
N THR A 331 8.64 -15.04 15.64
CA THR A 331 8.27 -13.65 15.92
C THR A 331 9.17 -12.64 15.21
N LEU A 332 9.29 -12.76 13.90
CA LEU A 332 10.09 -11.87 13.04
C LEU A 332 9.28 -11.27 11.89
N PRO A 333 9.63 -10.06 11.41
CA PRO A 333 9.14 -9.53 10.13
C PRO A 333 9.60 -10.43 8.98
N ASP A 334 8.68 -10.85 8.12
CA ASP A 334 8.95 -11.72 6.97
C ASP A 334 9.91 -11.07 5.97
N ASP A 335 9.66 -9.82 5.58
CA ASP A 335 10.44 -9.13 4.55
C ASP A 335 11.92 -9.00 4.90
N VAL A 336 12.21 -8.61 6.15
CA VAL A 336 13.57 -8.49 6.66
C VAL A 336 14.22 -9.86 6.82
N GLU A 337 13.53 -10.83 7.43
CA GLU A 337 14.14 -12.14 7.68
C GLU A 337 14.37 -12.93 6.38
N VAL A 338 13.43 -12.85 5.44
CA VAL A 338 13.59 -13.44 4.09
C VAL A 338 14.78 -12.81 3.38
N ALA A 339 14.94 -11.49 3.40
CA ALA A 339 16.11 -10.85 2.80
C ALA A 339 17.44 -11.36 3.40
N ARG A 340 17.51 -11.53 4.73
CA ARG A 340 18.68 -12.12 5.41
C ARG A 340 18.94 -13.57 4.99
N CYS A 341 17.87 -14.38 4.89
CA CYS A 341 17.96 -15.75 4.39
C CYS A 341 18.53 -15.80 2.97
N LEU A 342 17.99 -14.96 2.08
CA LEU A 342 18.40 -14.89 0.68
C LEU A 342 19.85 -14.45 0.54
N GLU A 343 20.26 -13.43 1.30
CA GLU A 343 21.66 -12.97 1.35
C GLU A 343 22.62 -14.10 1.77
N LYS A 344 22.29 -14.86 2.83
CA LYS A 344 23.08 -16.02 3.27
C LYS A 344 23.07 -17.19 2.28
N LEU A 345 22.06 -17.29 1.43
CA LEU A 345 21.99 -18.24 0.32
C LEU A 345 22.74 -17.75 -0.94
N GLY A 346 23.31 -16.54 -0.92
CA GLY A 346 24.01 -15.93 -2.05
C GLY A 346 23.08 -15.31 -3.10
N ILE A 347 21.81 -15.10 -2.77
CA ILE A 347 20.77 -14.58 -3.67
C ILE A 347 20.72 -13.06 -3.54
N LYS A 348 20.76 -12.36 -4.67
CA LYS A 348 20.81 -10.88 -4.70
C LYS A 348 19.44 -10.28 -4.94
N PHE A 349 19.22 -9.11 -4.34
CA PHE A 349 18.10 -8.23 -4.67
C PHE A 349 18.39 -7.48 -5.98
N ASN A 350 17.44 -7.52 -6.91
CA ASN A 350 17.52 -6.79 -8.16
C ASN A 350 16.57 -5.58 -8.16
N SER A 351 17.02 -4.48 -8.76
CA SER A 351 16.26 -3.23 -8.78
C SER A 351 15.01 -3.36 -9.65
N SER A 352 13.85 -3.06 -9.10
CA SER A 352 12.57 -3.01 -9.81
C SER A 352 12.11 -1.58 -10.01
N VAL A 353 12.83 -0.87 -10.87
CA VAL A 353 12.55 0.50 -11.30
C VAL A 353 12.35 0.54 -12.82
N ASP A 354 11.63 1.54 -13.31
CA ASP A 354 11.50 1.78 -14.75
C ASP A 354 12.75 2.46 -15.35
N ARG A 355 12.71 2.74 -16.67
CA ARG A 355 13.78 3.45 -17.39
C ARG A 355 14.04 4.89 -16.89
N LYS A 356 13.11 5.47 -16.14
CA LYS A 356 13.19 6.80 -15.52
C LYS A 356 13.60 6.69 -14.04
N ASN A 357 14.01 5.51 -13.58
CA ASN A 357 14.37 5.20 -12.19
C ASN A 357 13.20 5.40 -11.19
N LYS A 358 11.96 5.25 -11.65
CA LYS A 358 10.76 5.28 -10.80
C LYS A 358 10.45 3.88 -10.27
N ASP A 359 10.11 3.77 -8.99
CA ASP A 359 9.74 2.50 -8.37
C ASP A 359 8.51 1.88 -9.06
N LEU A 360 8.59 0.58 -9.36
CA LEU A 360 7.45 -0.17 -9.90
C LEU A 360 6.51 -0.65 -8.77
N PHE A 361 7.07 -0.94 -7.59
CA PHE A 361 6.34 -1.38 -6.40
C PHE A 361 6.16 -0.20 -5.45
N ASN A 362 4.93 0.08 -4.99
CA ASN A 362 4.64 1.30 -4.23
C ASN A 362 4.20 0.99 -2.79
N GLU A 363 4.81 1.67 -1.80
CA GLU A 363 4.47 1.49 -0.37
C GLU A 363 3.20 2.21 0.07
N GLU A 364 2.62 3.04 -0.81
CA GLU A 364 1.43 3.82 -0.52
C GLU A 364 0.35 3.59 -1.57
N ALA A 365 -0.88 3.90 -1.17
CA ALA A 365 -2.03 3.85 -2.05
C ALA A 365 -2.00 5.01 -3.06
N PRO A 366 -2.57 4.88 -4.27
CA PRO A 366 -2.58 5.96 -5.27
C PRO A 366 -3.16 7.28 -4.74
N GLU A 367 -4.17 7.24 -3.86
CA GLU A 367 -4.74 8.44 -3.25
C GLU A 367 -3.75 9.21 -2.37
N SER A 368 -2.66 8.59 -1.92
CA SER A 368 -1.59 9.29 -1.19
C SER A 368 -0.90 10.34 -2.05
N LEU A 369 -0.95 10.23 -3.38
CA LEU A 369 -0.46 11.28 -4.30
C LEU A 369 -1.24 12.59 -4.10
N ALA A 370 -2.52 12.51 -3.72
CA ALA A 370 -3.31 13.70 -3.40
C ALA A 370 -2.78 14.46 -2.18
N SER A 371 -2.10 13.78 -1.25
CA SER A 371 -1.47 14.47 -0.11
C SER A 371 -0.35 15.41 -0.54
N ILE A 372 0.32 15.11 -1.66
CA ILE A 372 1.33 15.99 -2.26
C ILE A 372 0.65 17.23 -2.85
N PHE A 373 -0.49 17.06 -3.53
CA PHE A 373 -1.30 18.18 -4.01
C PHE A 373 -1.74 19.09 -2.86
N ASN A 374 -2.15 18.51 -1.73
CA ASN A 374 -2.59 19.29 -0.58
C ASN A 374 -1.47 20.04 0.15
N LYS A 375 -0.25 19.48 0.23
CA LYS A 375 0.89 20.20 0.81
C LYS A 375 1.27 21.41 -0.04
N ASN A 376 1.20 21.24 -1.35
CA ASN A 376 1.52 22.31 -2.27
C ASN A 376 0.35 23.27 -2.50
N ILE A 377 -0.88 23.00 -2.06
CA ILE A 377 -2.04 23.87 -2.35
C ILE A 377 -1.81 25.34 -1.93
N ASN A 378 -1.10 25.59 -0.83
CA ASN A 378 -0.75 26.95 -0.42
C ASN A 378 0.28 27.61 -1.35
N ASP A 379 1.21 26.84 -1.91
CA ASP A 379 2.18 27.30 -2.92
C ASP A 379 1.54 27.43 -4.32
N VAL A 380 0.59 26.55 -4.63
CA VAL A 380 -0.19 26.46 -5.88
C VAL A 380 -1.15 27.65 -6.01
N LEU A 381 -1.68 28.18 -4.90
CA LEU A 381 -2.53 29.37 -4.92
C LEU A 381 -1.73 30.68 -5.13
N SER A 382 -0.40 30.68 -4.94
CA SER A 382 0.42 31.89 -5.01
C SER A 382 1.25 32.02 -6.30
N ASN A 383 1.35 30.96 -7.11
CA ASN A 383 2.05 30.98 -8.40
C ASN A 383 1.26 30.18 -9.45
N ASN A 384 1.34 30.58 -10.73
CA ASN A 384 0.74 29.88 -11.89
C ASN A 384 1.31 28.46 -12.16
N SER A 385 1.76 27.75 -11.13
CA SER A 385 2.50 26.49 -11.14
C SER A 385 1.61 25.24 -11.00
N ASN A 386 0.30 25.33 -11.26
CA ASN A 386 -0.64 24.21 -11.11
C ASN A 386 -0.16 22.95 -11.85
N GLU A 387 0.33 23.12 -13.08
CA GLU A 387 0.76 22.02 -13.93
C GLU A 387 2.05 21.36 -13.42
N THR A 388 3.00 22.13 -12.91
CA THR A 388 4.26 21.61 -12.34
C THR A 388 4.04 20.80 -11.08
N VAL A 389 3.06 21.16 -10.23
CA VAL A 389 2.76 20.42 -9.01
C VAL A 389 2.06 19.10 -9.30
N ILE A 390 1.11 19.10 -10.25
CA ILE A 390 0.44 17.88 -10.70
C ILE A 390 1.47 16.92 -11.32
N SER A 391 2.27 17.43 -12.25
CA SER A 391 3.31 16.66 -12.93
C SER A 391 4.31 16.09 -11.92
N SER A 392 4.78 16.88 -10.94
CA SER A 392 5.73 16.42 -9.94
C SER A 392 5.21 15.28 -9.05
N ALA A 393 3.93 15.28 -8.68
CA ALA A 393 3.39 14.19 -7.87
C ALA A 393 3.15 12.94 -8.70
N LEU A 394 2.59 13.08 -9.90
CA LEU A 394 2.39 11.96 -10.83
C LEU A 394 3.73 11.37 -11.26
N ASP A 395 4.78 12.19 -11.36
CA ASP A 395 6.12 11.75 -11.73
C ASP A 395 6.80 10.85 -10.70
N LYS A 396 6.27 10.74 -9.48
CA LYS A 396 6.82 9.81 -8.47
C LYS A 396 6.42 8.36 -8.71
N VAL A 397 5.37 8.12 -9.47
CA VAL A 397 4.89 6.77 -9.78
C VAL A 397 5.29 6.42 -11.20
N SER A 398 5.77 5.18 -11.38
CA SER A 398 6.03 4.63 -12.71
C SER A 398 4.79 4.75 -13.59
N ASP A 399 4.99 4.96 -14.89
CA ASP A 399 3.91 4.90 -15.89
C ASP A 399 3.29 3.48 -15.95
N TYR A 400 4.01 2.47 -15.43
CA TYR A 400 3.61 1.06 -15.33
C TYR A 400 3.79 0.54 -13.90
N PRO A 401 2.98 1.00 -12.92
CA PRO A 401 3.10 0.52 -11.55
C PRO A 401 2.72 -0.96 -11.48
N ILE A 402 3.46 -1.74 -10.72
CA ILE A 402 3.21 -3.17 -10.47
C ILE A 402 2.27 -3.34 -9.28
N SER A 403 2.52 -2.63 -8.18
CA SER A 403 1.76 -2.79 -6.96
C SER A 403 1.60 -1.50 -6.18
N PHE A 404 0.54 -1.47 -5.36
CA PHE A 404 0.29 -0.45 -4.36
C PHE A 404 -0.07 -1.11 -3.03
N HIS A 405 0.41 -0.54 -1.92
CA HIS A 405 0.12 -1.00 -0.57
C HIS A 405 -0.92 -0.09 0.12
N ARG A 406 -1.46 -0.53 1.27
CA ARG A 406 -2.45 0.19 2.09
C ARG A 406 -3.75 0.52 1.36
N ILE A 407 -4.13 -0.28 0.37
CA ILE A 407 -5.38 -0.11 -0.37
C ILE A 407 -6.56 -0.47 0.52
N ARG A 408 -7.45 0.50 0.74
CA ARG A 408 -8.72 0.25 1.45
C ARG A 408 -9.62 -0.67 0.63
N ASN A 409 -10.48 -1.42 1.30
CA ASN A 409 -11.39 -2.39 0.70
C ASN A 409 -12.16 -1.85 -0.51
N GLN A 410 -12.82 -0.71 -0.34
CA GLN A 410 -13.57 -0.04 -1.40
C GLN A 410 -12.65 0.43 -2.54
N ASN A 411 -11.43 0.86 -2.21
CA ASN A 411 -10.46 1.34 -3.19
C ASN A 411 -9.95 0.19 -4.08
N MET A 412 -9.95 -1.07 -3.60
CA MET A 412 -9.65 -2.22 -4.48
C MET A 412 -10.63 -2.31 -5.65
N TYR A 413 -11.91 -2.02 -5.41
CA TYR A 413 -12.94 -2.02 -6.47
C TYR A 413 -12.88 -0.78 -7.35
N VAL A 414 -12.48 0.36 -6.78
CA VAL A 414 -12.20 1.58 -7.56
C VAL A 414 -11.07 1.33 -8.55
N LEU A 415 -9.96 0.74 -8.10
CA LEU A 415 -8.85 0.36 -8.96
C LEU A 415 -9.27 -0.70 -9.98
N GLU A 416 -10.04 -1.71 -9.57
CA GLU A 416 -10.58 -2.72 -10.48
C GLU A 416 -11.45 -2.11 -11.59
N TYR A 417 -12.26 -1.10 -11.26
CA TYR A 417 -13.07 -0.39 -12.23
C TYR A 417 -12.19 0.42 -13.19
N PHE A 418 -11.26 1.24 -12.69
CA PHE A 418 -10.46 2.11 -13.54
C PHE A 418 -9.41 1.36 -14.38
N PHE A 419 -8.84 0.26 -13.89
CA PHE A 419 -7.87 -0.50 -14.67
C PHE A 419 -8.48 -1.47 -15.67
N TYR A 420 -9.70 -1.99 -15.41
CA TYR A 420 -10.22 -3.12 -16.19
C TYR A 420 -11.66 -2.98 -16.70
N ARG A 421 -12.37 -1.91 -16.35
CA ARG A 421 -13.76 -1.69 -16.80
C ARG A 421 -13.95 -0.38 -17.52
N ALA A 422 -13.45 0.72 -16.95
CA ALA A 422 -13.51 2.02 -17.57
C ALA A 422 -12.72 1.99 -18.88
N LYS A 423 -13.35 2.49 -19.96
CA LYS A 423 -12.68 2.73 -21.24
C LYS A 423 -12.78 4.22 -21.51
N VAL A 424 -11.69 4.81 -21.95
CA VAL A 424 -11.65 6.22 -22.36
C VAL A 424 -11.62 6.26 -23.88
N VAL A 425 -12.56 7.01 -24.46
CA VAL A 425 -12.66 7.22 -25.90
C VAL A 425 -11.33 7.73 -26.44
N ASN A 426 -10.89 7.18 -27.57
CA ASN A 426 -9.61 7.46 -28.23
C ASN A 426 -8.34 7.11 -27.42
N LYS A 427 -8.47 6.61 -26.19
CA LYS A 427 -7.37 5.99 -25.44
C LYS A 427 -7.40 4.47 -25.58
N ASP A 428 -8.57 3.88 -25.33
CA ASP A 428 -8.78 2.43 -25.32
C ASP A 428 -9.70 1.97 -26.47
N THR A 429 -10.51 2.87 -27.01
CA THR A 429 -11.49 2.56 -28.05
C THR A 429 -11.65 3.75 -29.00
N PRO A 430 -11.37 3.58 -30.31
CA PRO A 430 -11.61 4.61 -31.31
C PRO A 430 -13.05 5.13 -31.30
N ILE A 431 -13.25 6.45 -31.46
CA ILE A 431 -14.57 7.10 -31.35
C ILE A 431 -15.63 6.52 -32.31
N ASP A 432 -15.22 6.09 -33.50
CA ASP A 432 -16.08 5.47 -34.52
C ASP A 432 -16.69 4.14 -34.06
N GLN A 433 -16.02 3.44 -33.13
CA GLN A 433 -16.52 2.19 -32.54
C GLN A 433 -17.52 2.43 -31.40
N ILE A 434 -17.57 3.65 -30.84
CA ILE A 434 -18.41 3.98 -29.68
C ILE A 434 -19.82 4.37 -30.10
N TYR A 435 -20.00 4.97 -31.27
CA TYR A 435 -21.34 5.28 -31.79
C TYR A 435 -22.24 4.04 -31.91
N LYS A 436 -21.65 2.85 -32.01
CA LYS A 436 -22.37 1.56 -32.01
C LYS A 436 -22.68 1.00 -30.61
N GLN A 437 -22.13 1.58 -29.54
CA GLN A 437 -22.25 1.08 -28.16
C GLN A 437 -22.99 2.05 -27.22
N MET A 438 -23.13 3.33 -27.60
CA MET A 438 -23.79 4.37 -26.79
C MET A 438 -25.21 4.74 -27.24
N ASN A 439 -25.73 4.05 -28.26
CA ASN A 439 -27.14 4.03 -28.65
C ASN A 439 -27.70 2.63 -28.39
#